data_AF-A0A520BLJ0-F1
#
_entry.id   AF-A0A520BLJ0-F1
#
_cell.length_a   1.000
_cell.length_b   1.000
_cell.length_c   1.000
_cell.angle_alpha   90.00
_cell.angle_beta   90.00
_cell.angle_gamma   90.00
#
_symmetry.space_group_name_H-M   'P 1'
#
loop_
_entity.id
_entity.type
_entity.pdbx_description
1 polymer ?
#
loop_
_entity_poly.entity_id
_entity_poly.type
_entity_poly.pdbx_seq_one_letter_code
_entity_poly.pdbx_strand_id
1 'polypeptide(L)'
;MSLNVQIEKDSIAHESGLESGDKIIKINGKEINDQIDFSFNTSDEFLDIEFAKPDGSLYYSSIQREYNKSLGISVIPPEITQCDNACVFCFIHQQPKGMRKSLYVMDDDYRYSFSDGNFITLTNLKPNEWRRIFQLKLSPLYISVHATEPEVRERMVRHKKAGEILKKLKVLTDRNISFHAQVVLCYGYNDKEHLDRTIEDLVKLKPYMGGIAVVPSGLTQFRKNLPYLRQWDKEMALDTIKQVSKWQKKFKQEYGETIVYLGDEFYYLAEKAIPPSSHYDGFKYTEDGVGTTRFFYHVFKKNEKFIPKAIDKPREVTIVCGTIAEKYLRDAVDRLNQVENLKVNLIAIENNYYGKGITVTGLLTATDIIYQLNSKNIGDELIIPS
;
A
#
# COMPACT_ATOMS: atom_id res chain seq x y z
N MET A 1 -1.89 4.02 -28.84
CA MET A 1 -2.74 4.58 -27.75
C MET A 1 -2.20 5.96 -27.42
N SER A 2 -2.91 6.78 -26.64
CA SER A 2 -2.49 8.15 -26.31
C SER A 2 -2.73 8.42 -24.84
N LEU A 3 -1.83 9.16 -24.19
CA LEU A 3 -1.85 9.44 -22.76
C LEU A 3 -2.42 10.83 -22.49
N ASN A 4 -3.47 10.91 -21.68
CA ASN A 4 -4.05 12.19 -21.27
C ASN A 4 -3.15 12.87 -20.24
N VAL A 5 -2.98 14.19 -20.35
CA VAL A 5 -2.11 14.96 -19.45
C VAL A 5 -2.76 16.25 -18.95
N GLN A 6 -2.31 16.69 -17.78
CA GLN A 6 -2.48 18.04 -17.26
C GLN A 6 -1.14 18.78 -17.37
N ILE A 7 -1.21 20.05 -17.74
CA ILE A 7 -0.05 20.90 -17.93
C ILE A 7 -0.10 22.05 -16.93
N GLU A 8 0.97 22.20 -16.16
CA GLU A 8 1.16 23.32 -15.23
C GLU A 8 1.34 24.63 -16.01
N LYS A 9 0.71 25.71 -15.54
CA LYS A 9 0.91 27.04 -16.14
C LYS A 9 2.36 27.47 -15.98
N ASP A 10 2.87 28.17 -17.00
CA ASP A 10 4.25 28.70 -17.05
C ASP A 10 5.33 27.61 -16.91
N SER A 11 4.97 26.36 -17.20
CA SER A 11 5.91 25.25 -17.28
C SER A 11 6.59 25.17 -18.65
N ILE A 12 7.68 24.40 -18.72
CA ILE A 12 8.39 24.14 -19.99
C ILE A 12 7.43 23.55 -21.04
N ALA A 13 6.56 22.61 -20.65
CA ALA A 13 5.59 22.03 -21.56
C ALA A 13 4.56 23.06 -22.06
N HIS A 14 4.11 23.97 -21.19
CA HIS A 14 3.21 25.05 -21.56
C HIS A 14 3.85 26.02 -22.56
N GLU A 15 5.08 26.48 -22.28
CA GLU A 15 5.86 27.34 -23.19
C GLU A 15 6.14 26.65 -24.54
N SER A 16 6.17 25.32 -24.55
CA SER A 16 6.40 24.49 -25.72
C SER A 16 5.11 24.15 -26.49
N GLY A 17 3.98 24.73 -26.11
CA GLY A 17 2.70 24.64 -26.83
C GLY A 17 1.75 23.51 -26.37
N LEU A 18 2.11 22.77 -25.33
CA LEU A 18 1.22 21.77 -24.73
C LEU A 18 0.21 22.46 -23.81
N GLU A 19 -1.02 21.98 -23.82
CA GLU A 19 -2.11 22.48 -23.00
C GLU A 19 -2.80 21.33 -22.25
N SER A 20 -3.45 21.66 -21.14
CA SER A 20 -4.25 20.67 -20.41
C SER A 20 -5.40 20.15 -21.28
N GLY A 21 -5.52 18.83 -21.39
CA GLY A 21 -6.47 18.17 -22.29
C GLY A 21 -5.84 17.61 -23.57
N ASP A 22 -4.57 17.96 -23.83
CA ASP A 22 -3.79 17.33 -24.89
C ASP A 22 -3.51 15.85 -24.57
N LYS A 23 -3.22 15.08 -25.61
CA LYS A 23 -2.89 13.66 -25.52
C LYS A 23 -1.52 13.39 -26.11
N ILE A 24 -0.58 12.95 -25.28
CA ILE A 24 0.76 12.56 -25.72
C ILE A 24 0.66 11.22 -26.45
N ILE A 25 1.22 11.13 -27.65
CA ILE A 25 1.22 9.94 -28.49
C ILE A 25 2.60 9.31 -28.50
N LYS A 26 3.65 10.10 -28.77
CA LYS A 26 5.03 9.64 -28.78
C LYS A 26 5.98 10.60 -28.10
N ILE A 27 7.05 10.05 -27.54
CA ILE A 27 8.22 10.81 -27.10
C ILE A 27 9.45 10.12 -27.70
N ASN A 28 10.31 10.88 -28.37
CA ASN A 28 11.52 10.40 -29.04
C ASN A 28 11.21 9.21 -29.98
N GLY A 29 10.10 9.31 -30.73
CA GLY A 29 9.63 8.31 -31.68
C GLY A 29 9.02 7.04 -31.07
N LYS A 30 8.92 6.93 -29.74
CA LYS A 30 8.33 5.78 -29.04
C LYS A 30 6.91 6.07 -28.56
N GLU A 31 6.01 5.11 -28.74
CA GLU A 31 4.61 5.23 -28.30
C GLU A 31 4.47 5.30 -26.78
N ILE A 32 3.62 6.21 -26.31
CA ILE A 32 3.33 6.42 -24.89
C ILE A 32 1.91 5.93 -24.58
N ASN A 33 1.82 4.81 -23.87
CA ASN A 33 0.54 4.17 -23.56
C ASN A 33 0.06 4.44 -22.13
N ASP A 34 0.98 4.65 -21.20
CA ASP A 34 0.69 4.85 -19.78
C ASP A 34 1.82 5.64 -19.08
N GLN A 35 1.68 5.79 -17.76
CA GLN A 35 2.62 6.53 -16.92
C GLN A 35 4.03 5.91 -16.89
N ILE A 36 4.17 4.61 -17.14
CA ILE A 36 5.48 3.92 -17.16
C ILE A 36 6.22 4.30 -18.44
N ASP A 37 5.55 4.24 -19.60
CA ASP A 37 6.16 4.69 -20.85
C ASP A 37 6.55 6.17 -20.76
N PHE A 38 5.69 7.00 -20.19
CA PHE A 38 5.97 8.43 -20.02
C PHE A 38 7.21 8.65 -19.15
N SER A 39 7.27 8.02 -17.97
CA SER A 39 8.40 8.17 -17.06
C SER A 39 9.72 7.68 -17.67
N PHE A 40 9.68 6.59 -18.44
CA PHE A 40 10.86 6.05 -19.10
C PHE A 40 11.38 6.98 -20.21
N ASN A 41 10.48 7.45 -21.07
CA ASN A 41 10.85 8.22 -22.26
C ASN A 41 11.02 9.72 -22.00
N THR A 42 10.62 10.22 -20.83
CA THR A 42 10.92 11.60 -20.41
C THR A 42 12.24 11.72 -19.69
N SER A 43 12.98 10.63 -19.44
CA SER A 43 14.26 10.69 -18.71
C SER A 43 15.39 11.45 -19.44
N ASP A 44 15.28 11.60 -20.76
CA ASP A 44 16.24 12.35 -21.58
C ASP A 44 16.10 13.89 -21.42
N GLU A 45 17.18 14.63 -21.72
CA GLU A 45 17.19 16.11 -21.73
C GLU A 45 16.54 16.71 -22.99
N PHE A 46 16.62 15.98 -24.10
CA PHE A 46 16.04 16.36 -25.39
C PHE A 46 14.84 15.46 -25.68
N LEU A 47 13.67 16.07 -25.83
CA LEU A 47 12.40 15.37 -25.98
C LEU A 47 11.67 15.88 -27.21
N ASP A 48 11.50 15.01 -28.21
CA ASP A 48 10.60 15.22 -29.34
C ASP A 48 9.23 14.61 -29.00
N ILE A 49 8.26 15.47 -28.72
CA ILE A 49 6.92 15.08 -28.28
C ILE A 49 5.93 15.23 -29.43
N GLU A 50 5.29 14.11 -29.80
CA GLU A 50 4.13 14.08 -30.69
C GLU A 50 2.86 14.02 -29.83
N PHE A 51 1.96 14.99 -30.00
CA PHE A 51 0.72 15.09 -29.22
C PHE A 51 -0.48 15.51 -30.07
N ALA A 52 -1.68 15.10 -29.63
CA ALA A 52 -2.94 15.50 -30.24
C ALA A 52 -3.67 16.52 -29.36
N LYS A 53 -4.22 17.56 -29.99
CA LYS A 53 -5.19 18.47 -29.37
C LYS A 53 -6.56 17.78 -29.20
N PRO A 54 -7.49 18.33 -28.39
CA PRO A 54 -8.83 17.77 -28.21
C PRO A 54 -9.64 17.58 -29.51
N ASP A 55 -9.34 18.36 -30.55
CA ASP A 55 -9.96 18.27 -31.88
C ASP A 55 -9.34 17.15 -32.77
N GLY A 56 -8.30 16.47 -32.28
CA GLY A 56 -7.60 15.40 -32.98
C GLY A 56 -6.45 15.86 -33.88
N SER A 57 -6.18 17.17 -33.98
CA SER A 57 -5.05 17.69 -34.75
C SER A 57 -3.71 17.33 -34.09
N LEU A 58 -2.74 16.91 -34.90
CA LEU A 58 -1.43 16.45 -34.46
C LEU A 58 -0.40 17.57 -34.47
N TYR A 59 0.34 17.69 -33.38
CA TYR A 59 1.42 18.64 -33.20
C TYR A 59 2.70 17.95 -32.76
N TYR A 60 3.82 18.63 -33.03
CA TYR A 60 5.14 18.21 -32.65
C TYR A 60 5.81 19.36 -31.89
N SER A 61 6.47 19.03 -30.79
CA SER A 61 7.25 20.00 -30.02
C SER A 61 8.57 19.37 -29.58
N SER A 62 9.66 20.10 -29.75
CA SER A 62 11.00 19.70 -29.32
C SER A 62 11.37 20.50 -28.08
N ILE A 63 11.55 19.81 -26.97
CA ILE A 63 11.86 20.41 -25.67
C ILE A 63 13.30 20.06 -25.30
N GLN A 64 14.06 21.08 -24.90
CA GLN A 64 15.34 20.90 -24.22
C GLN A 64 15.19 21.37 -22.77
N ARG A 65 15.54 20.51 -21.82
CA ARG A 65 15.53 20.84 -20.40
C ARG A 65 16.87 20.57 -19.73
N GLU A 66 17.14 21.31 -18.67
CA GLU A 66 18.21 20.95 -17.73
C GLU A 66 17.87 19.64 -17.02
N TYR A 67 18.90 18.85 -16.71
CA TYR A 67 18.78 17.63 -15.93
C TYR A 67 17.96 17.86 -14.65
N ASN A 68 16.99 16.97 -14.38
CA ASN A 68 16.06 17.03 -13.24
C ASN A 68 15.10 18.23 -13.17
N LYS A 69 15.04 19.11 -14.17
CA LYS A 69 14.01 20.16 -14.21
C LYS A 69 12.67 19.58 -14.64
N SER A 70 11.60 19.83 -13.88
CA SER A 70 10.25 19.35 -14.23
C SER A 70 9.78 19.92 -15.57
N LEU A 71 9.10 19.09 -16.37
CA LEU A 71 8.40 19.53 -17.58
C LEU A 71 7.10 20.28 -17.27
N GLY A 72 6.57 20.12 -16.04
CA GLY A 72 5.23 20.56 -15.67
C GLY A 72 4.11 19.76 -16.34
N ILE A 73 4.38 18.48 -16.66
CA ILE A 73 3.41 17.54 -17.21
C ILE A 73 3.01 16.55 -16.11
N SER A 74 1.74 16.54 -15.76
CA SER A 74 1.14 15.53 -14.90
C SER A 74 0.33 14.55 -15.74
N VAL A 75 0.68 13.27 -15.67
CA VAL A 75 -0.06 12.21 -16.38
C VAL A 75 -1.39 11.96 -15.68
N ILE A 76 -2.48 11.96 -16.46
CA ILE A 76 -3.76 11.43 -15.98
C ILE A 76 -3.71 9.91 -16.16
N PRO A 77 -3.69 9.14 -15.08
CA PRO A 77 -3.51 7.71 -15.19
C PRO A 77 -4.67 7.06 -15.96
N PRO A 78 -4.39 6.03 -16.77
CA PRO A 78 -5.41 5.24 -17.43
C PRO A 78 -6.32 4.52 -16.42
N GLU A 79 -7.47 4.01 -16.90
CA GLU A 79 -8.36 3.21 -16.05
C GLU A 79 -7.62 2.01 -15.44
N ILE A 80 -7.88 1.79 -14.15
CA ILE A 80 -7.32 0.69 -13.36
C ILE A 80 -7.91 -0.64 -13.82
N THR A 81 -7.06 -1.61 -14.13
CA THR A 81 -7.52 -2.99 -14.38
C THR A 81 -8.23 -3.52 -13.14
N GLN A 82 -9.51 -3.87 -13.29
CA GLN A 82 -10.32 -4.37 -12.19
C GLN A 82 -10.03 -5.84 -11.88
N CYS A 83 -9.87 -6.15 -10.60
CA CYS A 83 -9.82 -7.51 -10.06
C CYS A 83 -11.14 -8.24 -10.32
N ASP A 84 -11.06 -9.51 -10.73
CA ASP A 84 -12.20 -10.40 -10.97
C ASP A 84 -12.33 -11.53 -9.93
N ASN A 85 -11.55 -11.45 -8.85
CA ASN A 85 -11.53 -12.44 -7.78
C ASN A 85 -12.67 -12.23 -6.78
N ALA A 86 -13.06 -13.31 -6.10
CA ALA A 86 -14.13 -13.30 -5.10
C ALA A 86 -13.62 -13.69 -3.70
N CYS A 87 -12.44 -13.19 -3.32
CA CYS A 87 -11.71 -13.64 -2.13
C CYS A 87 -12.58 -13.63 -0.86
N VAL A 88 -12.45 -14.67 -0.04
CA VAL A 88 -13.20 -14.82 1.23
C VAL A 88 -12.93 -13.68 2.23
N PHE A 89 -11.76 -13.04 2.10
CA PHE A 89 -11.28 -11.94 2.94
C PHE A 89 -11.31 -10.58 2.22
N CYS A 90 -11.84 -10.48 1.00
CA CYS A 90 -11.80 -9.25 0.20
C CYS A 90 -12.44 -8.08 0.97
N PHE A 91 -11.68 -7.04 1.29
CA PHE A 91 -12.21 -5.89 2.03
C PHE A 91 -13.26 -5.12 1.22
N ILE A 92 -13.11 -5.06 -0.11
CA ILE A 92 -14.04 -4.37 -1.01
C ILE A 92 -15.42 -5.05 -1.03
N HIS A 93 -15.48 -6.39 -1.03
CA HIS A 93 -16.74 -7.13 -0.89
C HIS A 93 -17.42 -6.98 0.47
N GLN A 94 -16.72 -6.41 1.45
CA GLN A 94 -17.20 -6.11 2.79
C GLN A 94 -17.50 -4.62 2.98
N GLN A 95 -17.50 -3.83 1.91
CA GLN A 95 -17.87 -2.43 1.97
C GLN A 95 -19.40 -2.29 2.06
N PRO A 96 -19.92 -1.43 2.95
CA PRO A 96 -21.33 -1.09 2.95
C PRO A 96 -21.72 -0.36 1.66
N LYS A 97 -23.01 -0.33 1.33
CA LYS A 97 -23.52 0.41 0.17
C LYS A 97 -23.55 1.92 0.44
N GLY A 98 -23.40 2.73 -0.61
CA GLY A 98 -23.54 4.18 -0.55
C GLY A 98 -22.27 4.96 -0.21
N MET A 99 -21.11 4.30 -0.16
CA MET A 99 -19.81 4.94 0.04
C MET A 99 -19.33 5.65 -1.23
N ARG A 100 -18.25 6.44 -1.12
CA ARG A 100 -17.61 7.07 -2.29
C ARG A 100 -17.20 6.00 -3.31
N LYS A 101 -17.42 6.27 -4.60
CA LYS A 101 -17.15 5.31 -5.70
C LYS A 101 -15.74 4.74 -5.68
N SER A 102 -14.75 5.56 -5.29
CA SER A 102 -13.35 5.15 -5.21
C SER A 102 -13.07 4.04 -4.18
N LEU A 103 -13.94 3.83 -3.18
CA LEU A 103 -13.80 2.73 -2.22
C LEU A 103 -14.26 1.36 -2.76
N TYR A 104 -14.88 1.32 -3.95
CA TYR A 104 -15.33 0.08 -4.58
C TYR A 104 -14.44 -0.35 -5.75
N VAL A 105 -13.39 0.40 -6.04
CA VAL A 105 -12.41 0.05 -7.06
C VAL A 105 -11.62 -1.16 -6.55
N MET A 106 -11.62 -2.25 -7.31
CA MET A 106 -10.83 -3.43 -6.99
C MET A 106 -9.59 -3.43 -7.89
N ASP A 107 -8.47 -2.97 -7.36
CA ASP A 107 -7.21 -2.91 -8.11
C ASP A 107 -6.60 -4.32 -8.29
N ASP A 108 -6.13 -4.61 -9.49
CA ASP A 108 -5.28 -5.76 -9.83
C ASP A 108 -4.33 -5.41 -10.99
N ASP A 109 -3.87 -4.15 -11.03
CA ASP A 109 -3.14 -3.56 -12.13
C ASP A 109 -1.62 -3.57 -11.90
N TYR A 110 -0.90 -4.27 -12.78
CA TYR A 110 0.55 -4.40 -12.65
C TYR A 110 1.31 -3.08 -12.73
N ARG A 111 0.72 -2.03 -13.33
CA ARG A 111 1.37 -0.72 -13.45
C ARG A 111 1.51 -0.09 -12.07
N TYR A 112 0.43 -0.08 -11.30
CA TYR A 112 0.41 0.39 -9.91
C TYR A 112 1.14 -0.55 -8.96
N SER A 113 1.20 -1.84 -9.28
CA SER A 113 2.09 -2.75 -8.58
C SER A 113 3.55 -2.32 -8.66
N PHE A 114 4.00 -1.92 -9.84
CA PHE A 114 5.37 -1.43 -10.03
C PHE A 114 5.57 0.00 -9.47
N SER A 115 4.65 0.94 -9.76
CA SER A 115 4.85 2.35 -9.41
C SER A 115 4.56 2.68 -7.95
N ASP A 116 3.54 2.06 -7.35
CA ASP A 116 2.99 2.46 -6.06
C ASP A 116 3.04 1.33 -5.01
N GLY A 117 3.41 0.11 -5.42
CA GLY A 117 3.50 -1.03 -4.54
C GLY A 117 2.18 -1.76 -4.29
N ASN A 118 1.17 -1.54 -5.14
CA ASN A 118 -0.12 -2.19 -5.00
C ASN A 118 -0.03 -3.70 -5.29
N PHE A 119 -0.72 -4.50 -4.46
CA PHE A 119 -0.63 -5.95 -4.55
C PHE A 119 -1.57 -6.55 -5.60
N ILE A 120 -0.99 -7.25 -6.57
CA ILE A 120 -1.73 -7.94 -7.64
C ILE A 120 -1.81 -9.44 -7.41
N THR A 121 -2.88 -10.07 -7.85
CA THR A 121 -3.17 -11.50 -7.66
C THR A 121 -2.60 -12.39 -8.77
N LEU A 122 -2.24 -11.77 -9.91
CA LEU A 122 -1.83 -12.42 -11.15
C LEU A 122 -2.90 -13.34 -11.78
N THR A 123 -4.18 -13.24 -11.40
CA THR A 123 -5.24 -14.10 -11.97
C THR A 123 -5.73 -13.64 -13.33
N ASN A 124 -5.71 -12.33 -13.59
CA ASN A 124 -6.29 -11.67 -14.75
C ASN A 124 -5.27 -11.00 -15.70
N LEU A 125 -3.96 -11.12 -15.42
CA LEU A 125 -2.89 -10.54 -16.24
C LEU A 125 -2.86 -11.13 -17.67
N LYS A 126 -2.96 -10.27 -18.68
CA LYS A 126 -3.08 -10.63 -20.10
C LYS A 126 -1.72 -10.92 -20.75
N PRO A 127 -1.65 -11.69 -21.85
CA PRO A 127 -0.39 -12.03 -22.52
C PRO A 127 0.46 -10.83 -22.97
N ASN A 128 -0.17 -9.73 -23.40
CA ASN A 128 0.53 -8.50 -23.76
C ASN A 128 1.12 -7.79 -22.54
N GLU A 129 0.43 -7.81 -21.40
CA GLU A 129 0.91 -7.24 -20.14
C GLU A 129 2.11 -8.02 -19.60
N TRP A 130 2.06 -9.36 -19.66
CA TRP A 130 3.23 -10.22 -19.38
C TRP A 130 4.44 -9.86 -20.23
N ARG A 131 4.26 -9.71 -21.56
CA ARG A 131 5.35 -9.31 -22.46
C ARG A 131 5.92 -7.94 -22.07
N ARG A 132 5.06 -6.99 -21.72
CA ARG A 132 5.44 -5.64 -21.33
C ARG A 132 6.24 -5.60 -20.04
N ILE A 133 5.81 -6.35 -19.00
CA ILE A 133 6.58 -6.54 -17.75
C ILE A 133 8.01 -7.02 -18.06
N PHE A 134 8.16 -8.00 -18.94
CA PHE A 134 9.47 -8.54 -19.29
C PHE A 134 10.33 -7.60 -20.13
N GLN A 135 9.72 -6.92 -21.09
CA GLN A 135 10.41 -5.99 -21.98
C GLN A 135 10.95 -4.79 -21.21
N LEU A 136 10.15 -4.26 -20.28
CA LEU A 136 10.51 -3.09 -19.46
C LEU A 136 11.23 -3.46 -18.15
N LYS A 137 11.39 -4.76 -17.86
CA LYS A 137 12.02 -5.28 -16.63
C LYS A 137 11.40 -4.67 -15.36
N LEU A 138 10.07 -4.57 -15.33
CA LEU A 138 9.36 -3.96 -14.19
C LEU A 138 9.60 -4.77 -12.93
N SER A 139 10.30 -4.18 -11.96
CA SER A 139 10.72 -4.84 -10.73
C SER A 139 10.97 -3.82 -9.61
N PRO A 140 10.59 -4.13 -8.35
CA PRO A 140 9.81 -5.31 -7.94
C PRO A 140 8.32 -5.17 -8.31
N LEU A 141 7.63 -6.30 -8.45
CA LEU A 141 6.17 -6.37 -8.41
C LEU A 141 5.70 -6.79 -7.01
N TYR A 142 4.52 -6.37 -6.59
CA TYR A 142 3.94 -6.68 -5.28
C TYR A 142 2.78 -7.65 -5.49
N ILE A 143 2.89 -8.87 -4.95
CA ILE A 143 2.05 -10.00 -5.34
C ILE A 143 1.31 -10.60 -4.15
N SER A 144 -0.01 -10.61 -4.25
CA SER A 144 -0.95 -11.24 -3.33
C SER A 144 -0.92 -12.77 -3.47
N VAL A 145 -0.02 -13.44 -2.76
CA VAL A 145 0.18 -14.89 -2.84
C VAL A 145 -0.84 -15.64 -1.99
N HIS A 146 -0.98 -15.27 -0.72
CA HIS A 146 -1.88 -15.89 0.28
C HIS A 146 -1.61 -17.36 0.62
N ALA A 147 -1.45 -18.25 -0.36
CA ALA A 147 -1.08 -19.65 -0.15
C ALA A 147 -0.38 -20.18 -1.41
N THR A 148 0.52 -21.17 -1.28
CA THR A 148 1.17 -21.77 -2.45
C THR A 148 0.50 -23.06 -2.92
N GLU A 149 -0.28 -23.70 -2.06
CA GLU A 149 -1.07 -24.87 -2.44
C GLU A 149 -2.23 -24.48 -3.35
N PRO A 150 -2.38 -25.11 -4.53
CA PRO A 150 -3.41 -24.74 -5.48
C PRO A 150 -4.83 -24.74 -4.89
N GLU A 151 -5.20 -25.83 -4.21
CA GLU A 151 -6.55 -25.99 -3.65
C GLU A 151 -6.85 -24.98 -2.54
N VAL A 152 -5.86 -24.67 -1.70
CA VAL A 152 -6.01 -23.68 -0.62
C VAL A 152 -6.20 -22.29 -1.22
N ARG A 153 -5.35 -21.90 -2.18
CA ARG A 153 -5.42 -20.58 -2.82
C ARG A 153 -6.70 -20.42 -3.62
N GLU A 154 -7.13 -21.42 -4.38
CA GLU A 154 -8.39 -21.40 -5.12
C GLU A 154 -9.60 -21.25 -4.19
N ARG A 155 -9.61 -21.94 -3.05
CA ARG A 155 -10.68 -21.82 -2.04
C ARG A 155 -10.72 -20.41 -1.42
N MET A 156 -9.56 -19.82 -1.16
CA MET A 156 -9.44 -18.49 -0.57
C MET A 156 -9.81 -17.38 -1.55
N VAL A 157 -9.24 -17.41 -2.75
CA VAL A 157 -9.38 -16.37 -3.79
C VAL A 157 -10.69 -16.53 -4.57
N ARG A 158 -11.26 -17.75 -4.56
CA ARG A 158 -12.47 -18.15 -5.28
C ARG A 158 -12.37 -17.91 -6.79
N HIS A 159 -11.23 -18.28 -7.35
CA HIS A 159 -10.93 -18.17 -8.78
C HIS A 159 -10.07 -19.36 -9.24
N LYS A 160 -10.47 -20.05 -10.33
CA LYS A 160 -9.78 -21.27 -10.79
C LYS A 160 -8.31 -21.06 -11.17
N LYS A 161 -7.98 -19.94 -11.82
CA LYS A 161 -6.58 -19.63 -12.16
C LYS A 161 -5.72 -19.23 -10.95
N ALA A 162 -6.30 -19.16 -9.76
CA ALA A 162 -5.54 -18.82 -8.56
C ALA A 162 -4.57 -19.94 -8.19
N GLY A 163 -4.87 -21.21 -8.47
CA GLY A 163 -3.98 -22.32 -8.16
C GLY A 163 -2.65 -22.33 -8.93
N GLU A 164 -2.47 -21.45 -9.92
CA GLU A 164 -1.28 -21.37 -10.76
C GLU A 164 -0.17 -20.47 -10.19
N ILE A 165 -0.30 -19.97 -8.95
CA ILE A 165 0.58 -18.91 -8.42
C ILE A 165 2.06 -19.26 -8.51
N LEU A 166 2.47 -20.45 -8.05
CA LEU A 166 3.87 -20.86 -8.07
C LEU A 166 4.42 -20.95 -9.49
N LYS A 167 3.60 -21.40 -10.46
CA LYS A 167 4.00 -21.44 -11.87
C LYS A 167 4.24 -20.02 -12.41
N LYS A 168 3.35 -19.08 -12.08
CA LYS A 168 3.45 -17.67 -12.50
C LYS A 168 4.64 -16.96 -11.85
N LEU A 169 4.86 -17.18 -10.55
CA LEU A 169 6.04 -16.67 -9.85
C LEU A 169 7.33 -17.22 -10.45
N LYS A 170 7.38 -18.52 -10.77
CA LYS A 170 8.52 -19.13 -11.44
C LYS A 170 8.80 -18.48 -12.80
N VAL A 171 7.77 -18.20 -13.59
CA VAL A 171 7.90 -17.50 -14.87
C VAL A 171 8.49 -16.08 -14.69
N LEU A 172 8.08 -15.34 -13.64
CA LEU A 172 8.68 -14.04 -13.30
C LEU A 172 10.17 -14.19 -12.98
N THR A 173 10.53 -15.12 -12.08
CA THR A 173 11.92 -15.32 -11.66
C THR A 173 12.81 -15.82 -12.78
N ASP A 174 12.32 -16.71 -13.64
CA ASP A 174 13.06 -17.21 -14.81
C ASP A 174 13.33 -16.10 -15.86
N ARG A 175 12.60 -14.97 -15.76
CA ARG A 175 12.79 -13.76 -16.59
C ARG A 175 13.48 -12.61 -15.84
N ASN A 176 14.03 -12.90 -14.67
CA ASN A 176 14.72 -11.96 -13.78
C ASN A 176 13.82 -10.80 -13.31
N ILE A 177 12.53 -11.07 -13.08
CA ILE A 177 11.60 -10.11 -12.50
C ILE A 177 11.51 -10.37 -11.00
N SER A 178 11.84 -9.35 -10.20
CA SER A 178 11.78 -9.44 -8.75
C SER A 178 10.37 -9.18 -8.24
N PHE A 179 10.04 -9.73 -7.08
CA PHE A 179 8.74 -9.47 -6.45
C PHE A 179 8.78 -9.51 -4.91
N HIS A 180 7.81 -8.84 -4.30
CA HIS A 180 7.45 -8.94 -2.90
C HIS A 180 6.13 -9.70 -2.78
N ALA A 181 6.01 -10.56 -1.78
CA ALA A 181 4.84 -11.39 -1.57
C ALA A 181 4.04 -10.89 -0.36
N GLN A 182 2.70 -10.91 -0.48
CA GLN A 182 1.80 -10.72 0.65
C GLN A 182 1.02 -12.00 0.93
N VAL A 183 0.83 -12.26 2.22
CA VAL A 183 -0.01 -13.31 2.77
C VAL A 183 -0.99 -12.66 3.76
N VAL A 184 -2.19 -12.35 3.27
CA VAL A 184 -3.36 -12.16 4.16
C VAL A 184 -3.70 -13.50 4.80
N LEU A 185 -3.44 -13.62 6.10
CA LEU A 185 -3.64 -14.82 6.89
C LEU A 185 -5.10 -14.90 7.37
N CYS A 186 -5.77 -15.97 6.98
CA CYS A 186 -7.14 -16.29 7.36
C CYS A 186 -7.13 -17.57 8.20
N TYR A 187 -7.50 -17.46 9.47
CA TYR A 187 -7.52 -18.61 10.38
C TYR A 187 -8.46 -19.72 9.87
N GLY A 188 -7.97 -20.95 9.84
CA GLY A 188 -8.65 -22.14 9.29
C GLY A 188 -8.54 -22.29 7.77
N TYR A 189 -7.83 -21.40 7.07
CA TYR A 189 -7.66 -21.46 5.61
C TYR A 189 -6.20 -21.68 5.20
N ASN A 190 -5.31 -20.75 5.55
CA ASN A 190 -3.89 -20.73 5.15
C ASN A 190 -2.95 -20.47 6.34
N ASP A 191 -3.41 -20.71 7.56
CA ASP A 191 -2.61 -20.66 8.78
C ASP A 191 -1.85 -21.98 9.04
N LYS A 192 -1.04 -22.00 10.10
CA LYS A 192 -0.31 -23.20 10.57
C LYS A 192 0.54 -23.83 9.47
N GLU A 193 0.36 -25.12 9.17
CA GLU A 193 1.20 -25.86 8.23
C GLU A 193 1.15 -25.26 6.81
N HIS A 194 0.03 -24.64 6.42
CA HIS A 194 -0.11 -23.96 5.13
C HIS A 194 0.74 -22.69 5.05
N LEU A 195 0.88 -21.96 6.16
CA LEU A 195 1.77 -20.80 6.24
C LEU A 195 3.23 -21.23 6.15
N ASP A 196 3.62 -22.30 6.86
CA ASP A 196 4.98 -22.85 6.80
C ASP A 196 5.34 -23.24 5.36
N ARG A 197 4.44 -23.97 4.69
CA ARG A 197 4.63 -24.37 3.29
C ARG A 197 4.73 -23.17 2.35
N THR A 198 3.88 -22.18 2.54
CA THR A 198 3.90 -20.94 1.74
C THR A 198 5.23 -20.21 1.88
N ILE A 199 5.74 -20.05 3.11
CA ILE A 199 7.04 -19.41 3.38
C ILE A 199 8.18 -20.22 2.74
N GLU A 200 8.16 -21.55 2.89
CA GLU A 200 9.19 -22.44 2.34
C GLU A 200 9.21 -22.43 0.80
N ASP A 201 8.06 -22.45 0.16
CA ASP A 201 7.96 -22.42 -1.30
C ASP A 201 8.39 -21.08 -1.89
N LEU A 202 8.08 -19.97 -1.21
CA LEU A 202 8.47 -18.63 -1.66
C LEU A 202 9.98 -18.39 -1.51
N VAL A 203 10.63 -18.86 -0.44
CA VAL A 203 12.08 -18.64 -0.24
C VAL A 203 12.93 -19.38 -1.28
N LYS A 204 12.42 -20.47 -1.86
CA LYS A 204 13.06 -21.19 -2.97
C LYS A 204 13.18 -20.35 -4.26
N LEU A 205 12.46 -19.24 -4.35
CA LEU A 205 12.46 -18.33 -5.51
C LEU A 205 13.45 -17.15 -5.36
N LYS A 206 14.31 -17.14 -4.33
CA LYS A 206 15.42 -16.19 -4.24
C LYS A 206 16.42 -16.39 -5.40
N PRO A 207 17.11 -15.33 -5.85
CA PRO A 207 17.17 -13.99 -5.26
C PRO A 207 16.02 -13.05 -5.67
N TYR A 208 15.18 -13.45 -6.64
CA TYR A 208 14.13 -12.57 -7.18
C TYR A 208 12.92 -12.42 -6.25
N MET A 209 12.68 -13.37 -5.33
CA MET A 209 11.78 -13.16 -4.21
C MET A 209 12.46 -12.30 -3.14
N GLY A 210 11.94 -11.09 -2.95
CA GLY A 210 12.46 -10.13 -1.97
C GLY A 210 12.09 -10.49 -0.54
N GLY A 211 10.84 -10.25 -0.17
CA GLY A 211 10.32 -10.45 1.19
C GLY A 211 8.83 -10.74 1.19
N ILE A 212 8.37 -11.27 2.32
CA ILE A 212 7.03 -11.81 2.54
C ILE A 212 6.37 -11.02 3.67
N ALA A 213 5.35 -10.23 3.36
CA ALA A 213 4.49 -9.60 4.36
C ALA A 213 3.37 -10.55 4.75
N VAL A 214 3.20 -10.82 6.04
CA VAL A 214 2.14 -11.67 6.59
C VAL A 214 1.26 -10.79 7.48
N VAL A 215 0.01 -10.60 7.10
CA VAL A 215 -0.93 -9.66 7.76
C VAL A 215 -2.21 -10.40 8.13
N PRO A 216 -2.87 -10.08 9.26
CA PRO A 216 -4.13 -10.72 9.61
C PRO A 216 -5.27 -10.24 8.70
N SER A 217 -6.25 -11.09 8.44
CA SER A 217 -7.46 -10.69 7.71
C SER A 217 -8.30 -9.66 8.50
N GLY A 218 -8.53 -8.48 7.91
CA GLY A 218 -9.46 -7.48 8.42
C GLY A 218 -10.92 -7.81 8.08
N LEU A 219 -11.78 -7.88 9.09
CA LEU A 219 -13.19 -8.27 8.95
C LEU A 219 -14.11 -7.14 9.42
N THR A 220 -14.94 -6.62 8.50
CA THR A 220 -15.99 -5.65 8.86
C THR A 220 -17.27 -6.38 9.29
N GLN A 221 -18.22 -5.65 9.86
CA GLN A 221 -19.55 -6.18 10.17
C GLN A 221 -20.43 -6.41 8.92
N PHE A 222 -20.05 -5.90 7.75
CA PHE A 222 -20.83 -6.00 6.50
C PHE A 222 -20.49 -7.26 5.68
N ARG A 223 -20.36 -8.40 6.33
CA ARG A 223 -19.93 -9.68 5.72
C ARG A 223 -21.05 -10.65 5.33
N LYS A 224 -22.32 -10.21 5.34
CA LYS A 224 -23.50 -11.09 5.22
C LYS A 224 -23.46 -12.07 4.02
N ASN A 225 -22.84 -11.68 2.91
CA ASN A 225 -22.79 -12.48 1.67
C ASN A 225 -21.44 -13.17 1.43
N LEU A 226 -20.57 -13.21 2.44
CA LEU A 226 -19.25 -13.85 2.36
C LEU A 226 -19.18 -15.07 3.29
N PRO A 227 -18.30 -16.03 3.00
CA PRO A 227 -18.03 -17.13 3.92
C PRO A 227 -17.65 -16.62 5.31
N TYR A 228 -18.04 -17.39 6.33
CA TYR A 228 -17.63 -17.11 7.69
C TYR A 228 -16.10 -17.19 7.80
N LEU A 229 -15.51 -16.14 8.38
CA LEU A 229 -14.12 -16.11 8.80
C LEU A 229 -14.09 -15.76 10.28
N ARG A 230 -13.26 -16.49 11.03
CA ARG A 230 -13.06 -16.21 12.45
C ARG A 230 -12.23 -14.93 12.60
N GLN A 231 -12.67 -14.06 13.50
CA GLN A 231 -11.93 -12.85 13.86
C GLN A 231 -10.69 -13.21 14.69
N TRP A 232 -9.58 -12.51 14.46
CA TRP A 232 -8.34 -12.77 15.20
C TRP A 232 -8.47 -12.44 16.68
N ASP A 233 -7.81 -13.25 17.52
CA ASP A 233 -7.71 -13.07 18.96
C ASP A 233 -6.24 -13.13 19.39
N LYS A 234 -6.01 -12.87 20.68
CA LYS A 234 -4.69 -12.79 21.29
C LYS A 234 -3.92 -14.10 21.19
N GLU A 235 -4.56 -15.24 21.41
CA GLU A 235 -3.91 -16.55 21.40
C GLU A 235 -3.47 -16.91 19.98
N MET A 236 -4.34 -16.72 18.99
CA MET A 236 -4.02 -16.97 17.59
C MET A 236 -2.87 -16.07 17.10
N ALA A 237 -2.84 -14.80 17.53
CA ALA A 237 -1.75 -13.89 17.19
C ALA A 237 -0.42 -14.30 17.84
N LEU A 238 -0.43 -14.73 19.11
CA LEU A 238 0.76 -15.23 19.82
C LEU A 238 1.34 -16.48 19.14
N ASP A 239 0.49 -17.41 18.73
CA ASP A 239 0.92 -18.62 18.02
C ASP A 239 1.53 -18.29 16.67
N THR A 240 0.94 -17.35 15.93
CA THR A 240 1.47 -16.88 14.64
C THR A 240 2.82 -16.20 14.82
N ILE A 241 2.98 -15.32 15.82
CA ILE A 241 4.26 -14.68 16.14
C ILE A 241 5.32 -15.74 16.45
N LYS A 242 4.97 -16.74 17.28
CA LYS A 242 5.90 -17.82 17.66
C LYS A 242 6.30 -18.67 16.45
N GLN A 243 5.37 -18.97 15.56
CA GLN A 243 5.62 -19.70 14.32
C GLN A 243 6.58 -18.92 13.41
N VAL A 244 6.24 -17.68 13.06
CA VAL A 244 7.03 -16.86 12.13
C VAL A 244 8.40 -16.48 12.72
N SER A 245 8.51 -16.29 14.04
CA SER A 245 9.81 -16.04 14.69
C SER A 245 10.82 -17.17 14.47
N LYS A 246 10.36 -18.43 14.32
CA LYS A 246 11.25 -19.55 13.99
C LYS A 246 11.82 -19.41 12.58
N TRP A 247 10.99 -19.02 11.62
CA TRP A 247 11.41 -18.73 10.25
C TRP A 247 12.36 -17.55 10.17
N GLN A 248 12.05 -16.46 10.87
CA GLN A 248 12.93 -15.28 10.93
C GLN A 248 14.31 -15.64 11.49
N LYS A 249 14.36 -16.45 12.55
CA LYS A 249 15.64 -16.94 13.09
C LYS A 249 16.39 -17.81 12.07
N LYS A 250 15.69 -18.74 11.41
CA LYS A 250 16.26 -19.60 10.36
C LYS A 250 16.84 -18.76 9.22
N PHE A 251 16.09 -17.79 8.71
CA PHE A 251 16.52 -16.93 7.61
C PHE A 251 17.66 -16.00 8.01
N LYS A 252 17.69 -15.51 9.25
CA LYS A 252 18.83 -14.74 9.73
C LYS A 252 20.12 -15.56 9.76
N GLN A 253 20.03 -16.86 10.07
CA GLN A 253 21.17 -17.78 10.06
C GLN A 253 21.61 -18.18 8.66
N GLU A 254 20.66 -18.46 7.76
CA GLU A 254 20.95 -18.96 6.40
C GLU A 254 21.27 -17.84 5.39
N TYR A 255 20.60 -16.70 5.49
CA TYR A 255 20.67 -15.61 4.51
C TYR A 255 21.14 -14.27 5.10
N GLY A 256 21.23 -14.14 6.44
CA GLY A 256 21.55 -12.86 7.08
C GLY A 256 20.42 -11.83 7.08
N GLU A 257 19.21 -12.21 6.65
CA GLU A 257 18.05 -11.34 6.43
C GLU A 257 16.80 -11.86 7.16
N THR A 258 15.81 -10.99 7.41
CA THR A 258 14.55 -11.40 8.09
C THR A 258 13.60 -12.13 7.13
N ILE A 259 13.52 -11.69 5.87
CA ILE A 259 12.72 -12.22 4.74
C ILE A 259 11.19 -12.25 4.97
N VAL A 260 10.70 -12.75 6.10
CA VAL A 260 9.27 -12.81 6.44
C VAL A 260 8.95 -11.84 7.58
N TYR A 261 7.96 -10.99 7.36
CA TYR A 261 7.58 -9.91 8.27
C TYR A 261 6.13 -10.03 8.64
N LEU A 262 5.84 -9.86 9.93
CA LEU A 262 4.46 -9.76 10.41
C LEU A 262 4.00 -8.30 10.36
N GLY A 263 2.76 -8.10 9.92
CA GLY A 263 2.06 -6.84 10.10
C GLY A 263 2.01 -6.47 11.58
N ASP A 264 2.11 -5.17 11.87
CA ASP A 264 2.19 -4.66 13.23
C ASP A 264 0.96 -5.08 14.07
N GLU A 265 -0.19 -5.31 13.40
CA GLU A 265 -1.43 -5.81 14.00
C GLU A 265 -1.29 -7.13 14.75
N PHE A 266 -0.42 -8.05 14.33
CA PHE A 266 -0.18 -9.28 15.09
C PHE A 266 0.39 -8.98 16.48
N TYR A 267 1.36 -8.06 16.58
CA TYR A 267 1.94 -7.68 17.86
C TYR A 267 0.94 -6.92 18.73
N TYR A 268 0.04 -6.16 18.11
CA TYR A 268 -1.03 -5.45 18.82
C TYR A 268 -2.03 -6.41 19.44
N LEU A 269 -2.55 -7.35 18.65
CA LEU A 269 -3.47 -8.40 19.11
C LEU A 269 -2.83 -9.26 20.21
N ALA A 270 -1.54 -9.57 20.08
CA ALA A 270 -0.78 -10.35 21.05
C ALA A 270 -0.33 -9.56 22.29
N GLU A 271 -0.57 -8.25 22.34
CA GLU A 271 -0.02 -7.32 23.35
C GLU A 271 1.51 -7.45 23.52
N LYS A 272 2.22 -7.61 22.41
CA LYS A 272 3.69 -7.67 22.35
C LYS A 272 4.29 -6.35 21.90
N ALA A 273 5.54 -6.12 22.28
CA ALA A 273 6.30 -4.98 21.81
C ALA A 273 6.59 -5.13 20.31
N ILE A 274 6.49 -4.01 19.59
CA ILE A 274 6.83 -3.95 18.17
C ILE A 274 8.36 -4.11 18.01
N PRO A 275 8.82 -4.93 17.05
CA PRO A 275 10.24 -5.12 16.76
C PRO A 275 11.04 -3.81 16.59
N PRO A 276 12.37 -3.82 16.85
CA PRO A 276 13.23 -2.66 16.63
C PRO A 276 13.40 -2.33 15.14
N SER A 277 13.87 -1.13 14.79
CA SER A 277 14.06 -0.69 13.40
C SER A 277 14.96 -1.62 12.57
N SER A 278 15.95 -2.26 13.20
CA SER A 278 16.85 -3.24 12.56
C SER A 278 16.13 -4.51 12.08
N HIS A 279 14.87 -4.71 12.47
CA HIS A 279 14.05 -5.83 12.01
C HIS A 279 13.49 -5.62 10.60
N TYR A 280 13.25 -4.37 10.19
CA TYR A 280 12.38 -4.03 9.06
C TYR A 280 13.12 -3.70 7.74
N ASP A 281 14.44 -3.95 7.68
CA ASP A 281 15.25 -3.89 6.45
C ASP A 281 14.96 -2.67 5.53
N GLY A 282 14.82 -1.49 6.15
CA GLY A 282 14.54 -0.23 5.46
C GLY A 282 13.06 0.16 5.30
N PHE A 283 12.14 -0.50 6.02
CA PHE A 283 10.71 -0.18 6.04
C PHE A 283 10.01 -0.33 4.68
N LYS A 284 10.38 -1.36 3.91
CA LYS A 284 9.88 -1.59 2.54
C LYS A 284 8.40 -1.97 2.43
N TYR A 285 7.75 -2.30 3.54
CA TYR A 285 6.42 -2.92 3.60
C TYR A 285 5.42 -2.12 4.43
N THR A 286 5.66 -0.82 4.62
CA THR A 286 4.79 0.04 5.46
C THR A 286 3.38 0.17 4.91
N GLU A 287 3.21 0.10 3.58
CA GLU A 287 1.90 0.11 2.92
C GLU A 287 1.04 -1.12 3.31
N ASP A 288 1.69 -2.22 3.69
CA ASP A 288 1.05 -3.44 4.20
C ASP A 288 0.88 -3.45 5.73
N GLY A 289 1.10 -2.31 6.39
CA GLY A 289 1.04 -2.22 7.85
C GLY A 289 2.19 -2.94 8.55
N VAL A 290 3.29 -3.24 7.86
CA VAL A 290 4.49 -3.85 8.43
C VAL A 290 5.49 -2.74 8.81
N GLY A 291 5.72 -2.57 10.11
CA GLY A 291 6.71 -1.64 10.63
C GLY A 291 6.29 -0.18 10.65
N THR A 292 5.03 0.13 10.32
CA THR A 292 4.47 1.49 10.29
C THR A 292 4.64 2.21 11.64
N THR A 293 4.42 1.51 12.76
CA THR A 293 4.61 2.12 14.09
C THR A 293 6.08 2.34 14.42
N ARG A 294 6.94 1.40 14.05
CA ARG A 294 8.37 1.59 14.28
C ARG A 294 8.93 2.71 13.39
N PHE A 295 8.41 2.86 12.18
CA PHE A 295 8.72 3.95 11.28
C PHE A 295 8.28 5.30 11.86
N PHE A 296 7.04 5.40 12.35
CA PHE A 296 6.56 6.59 13.06
C PHE A 296 7.50 6.99 14.21
N TYR A 297 7.89 6.06 15.08
CA TYR A 297 8.82 6.35 16.16
C TYR A 297 10.18 6.84 15.67
N HIS A 298 10.69 6.24 14.60
CA HIS A 298 11.95 6.65 14.00
C HIS A 298 11.88 8.10 13.48
N VAL A 299 10.81 8.42 12.73
CA VAL A 299 10.58 9.76 12.18
C VAL A 299 10.33 10.77 13.30
N PHE A 300 9.50 10.47 14.28
CA PHE A 300 9.20 11.35 15.40
C PHE A 300 10.48 11.70 16.18
N LYS A 301 11.25 10.69 16.58
CA LYS A 301 12.50 10.89 17.32
C LYS A 301 13.54 11.70 16.55
N LYS A 302 13.64 11.51 15.22
CA LYS A 302 14.53 12.30 14.36
C LYS A 302 14.13 13.78 14.33
N ASN A 303 12.84 14.07 14.41
CA ASN A 303 12.28 15.42 14.35
C ASN A 303 12.06 16.07 15.73
N GLU A 304 12.21 15.31 16.82
CA GLU A 304 11.98 15.79 18.19
C GLU A 304 12.82 17.03 18.54
N LYS A 305 14.04 17.12 18.01
CA LYS A 305 14.93 18.28 18.18
C LYS A 305 14.39 19.59 17.59
N PHE A 306 13.40 19.53 16.71
CA PHE A 306 12.74 20.71 16.12
C PHE A 306 11.49 21.12 16.90
N ILE A 307 11.08 20.35 17.91
CA ILE A 307 9.96 20.72 18.79
C ILE A 307 10.43 21.87 19.69
N PRO A 308 9.80 23.05 19.64
CA PRO A 308 10.19 24.20 20.45
C PRO A 308 9.90 23.94 21.93
N LYS A 309 10.48 24.75 22.82
CA LYS A 309 10.18 24.68 24.26
C LYS A 309 8.83 25.31 24.61
N ALA A 310 8.40 26.29 23.84
CA ALA A 310 7.17 27.05 24.04
C ALA A 310 6.60 27.48 22.68
N ILE A 311 5.30 27.76 22.65
CA ILE A 311 4.64 28.50 21.56
C ILE A 311 4.13 29.86 22.07
N ASP A 312 4.04 30.85 21.18
CA ASP A 312 3.75 32.25 21.57
C ASP A 312 2.37 32.44 22.20
N LYS A 313 1.38 31.62 21.80
CA LYS A 313 -0.01 31.71 22.28
C LYS A 313 -0.49 30.35 22.77
N PRO A 314 -1.21 30.30 23.91
CA PRO A 314 -1.90 29.09 24.35
C PRO A 314 -2.73 28.49 23.23
N ARG A 315 -2.55 27.21 22.98
CA ARG A 315 -3.31 26.45 21.98
C ARG A 315 -3.64 25.07 22.51
N GLU A 316 -4.91 24.70 22.43
CA GLU A 316 -5.41 23.37 22.73
C GLU A 316 -5.78 22.66 21.42
N VAL A 317 -5.14 21.54 21.13
CA VAL A 317 -5.35 20.78 19.90
C VAL A 317 -5.77 19.36 20.26
N THR A 318 -6.71 18.81 19.50
CA THR A 318 -7.15 17.41 19.65
C THR A 318 -6.72 16.59 18.45
N ILE A 319 -6.02 15.50 18.68
CA ILE A 319 -5.70 14.48 17.68
C ILE A 319 -6.67 13.33 17.84
N VAL A 320 -7.35 12.93 16.76
CA VAL A 320 -8.13 11.69 16.72
C VAL A 320 -7.32 10.56 16.11
N CYS A 321 -7.52 9.34 16.59
CA CYS A 321 -6.88 8.16 16.02
C CYS A 321 -7.75 6.90 16.19
N GLY A 322 -7.44 5.83 15.46
CA GLY A 322 -8.03 4.52 15.71
C GLY A 322 -7.54 3.96 17.05
N THR A 323 -8.33 3.08 17.67
CA THR A 323 -8.05 2.53 19.01
C THR A 323 -6.68 1.88 19.12
N ILE A 324 -6.17 1.30 18.02
CA ILE A 324 -4.86 0.66 18.02
C ILE A 324 -3.70 1.64 18.08
N ALA A 325 -3.87 2.83 17.48
CA ALA A 325 -2.83 3.85 17.37
C ALA A 325 -2.66 4.64 18.68
N GLU A 326 -3.70 4.69 19.52
CA GLU A 326 -3.69 5.47 20.77
C GLU A 326 -2.49 5.14 21.66
N LYS A 327 -2.21 3.84 21.85
CA LYS A 327 -1.07 3.38 22.65
C LYS A 327 0.26 3.88 22.11
N TYR A 328 0.41 3.94 20.79
CA TYR A 328 1.68 4.26 20.14
C TYR A 328 1.89 5.76 19.93
N LEU A 329 0.81 6.52 19.81
CA LEU A 329 0.87 7.98 19.74
C LEU A 329 1.03 8.63 21.12
N ARG A 330 0.74 7.91 22.21
CA ARG A 330 0.78 8.46 23.58
C ARG A 330 2.12 9.12 23.91
N ASP A 331 3.23 8.41 23.73
CA ASP A 331 4.57 8.93 24.06
C ASP A 331 4.89 10.23 23.28
N ALA A 332 4.46 10.29 22.01
CA ALA A 332 4.64 11.48 21.18
C ALA A 332 3.79 12.65 21.67
N VAL A 333 2.54 12.38 22.05
CA VAL A 333 1.61 13.37 22.61
C VAL A 333 2.09 13.88 23.97
N ASP A 334 2.56 12.99 24.84
CA ASP A 334 3.11 13.35 26.15
C ASP A 334 4.35 14.23 25.98
N ARG A 335 5.20 13.94 25.00
CA ARG A 335 6.34 14.80 24.64
C ARG A 335 5.90 16.18 24.12
N LEU A 336 4.84 16.25 23.31
CA LEU A 336 4.29 17.52 22.83
C LEU A 336 3.65 18.34 23.97
N ASN A 337 3.05 17.70 24.96
CA ASN A 337 2.50 18.34 26.15
C ASN A 337 3.57 18.91 27.10
N GLN A 338 4.86 18.69 26.84
CA GLN A 338 5.95 19.38 27.53
C GLN A 338 6.28 20.75 26.92
N VAL A 339 5.68 21.10 25.79
CA VAL A 339 5.83 22.42 25.16
C VAL A 339 4.93 23.41 25.89
N GLU A 340 5.53 24.46 26.45
CA GLU A 340 4.78 25.51 27.12
C GLU A 340 3.78 26.17 26.17
N ASN A 341 2.59 26.51 26.70
CA ASN A 341 1.44 27.02 25.95
C ASN A 341 0.81 26.04 24.94
N LEU A 342 1.23 24.76 24.89
CA LEU A 342 0.58 23.75 24.05
C LEU A 342 -0.11 22.70 24.92
N LYS A 343 -1.37 22.42 24.62
CA LYS A 343 -2.10 21.26 25.14
C LYS A 343 -2.55 20.39 23.97
N VAL A 344 -2.16 19.13 23.97
CA VAL A 344 -2.53 18.14 22.96
C VAL A 344 -3.35 17.04 23.62
N ASN A 345 -4.62 16.96 23.23
CA ASN A 345 -5.50 15.86 23.59
C ASN A 345 -5.37 14.75 22.55
N LEU A 346 -5.38 13.49 22.98
CA LEU A 346 -5.42 12.32 22.09
C LEU A 346 -6.69 11.53 22.38
N ILE A 347 -7.53 11.37 21.36
CA ILE A 347 -8.82 10.68 21.47
C ILE A 347 -8.85 9.50 20.50
N ALA A 348 -8.93 8.29 21.05
CA ALA A 348 -9.27 7.10 20.28
C ALA A 348 -10.75 7.11 19.88
N ILE A 349 -11.03 6.78 18.62
CA ILE A 349 -12.37 6.66 18.07
C ILE A 349 -12.65 5.18 17.81
N GLU A 350 -13.71 4.65 18.43
CA GLU A 350 -14.19 3.30 18.13
C GLU A 350 -14.88 3.28 16.75
N ASN A 351 -14.57 2.28 15.92
CA ASN A 351 -15.20 2.15 14.61
C ASN A 351 -16.56 1.44 14.75
N ASN A 352 -17.62 2.18 15.03
CA ASN A 352 -18.97 1.59 15.11
C ASN A 352 -19.57 1.37 13.71
N TYR A 353 -19.11 2.12 12.71
CA TYR A 353 -19.59 2.00 11.34
C TYR A 353 -19.14 0.71 10.66
N TYR A 354 -17.84 0.37 10.66
CA TYR A 354 -17.34 -0.89 10.12
C TYR A 354 -17.34 -2.03 11.15
N GLY A 355 -17.55 -1.73 12.42
CA GLY A 355 -17.54 -2.67 13.53
C GLY A 355 -16.23 -2.61 14.32
N LYS A 356 -16.32 -2.87 15.64
CA LYS A 356 -15.23 -2.64 16.60
C LYS A 356 -13.94 -3.43 16.35
N GLY A 357 -13.99 -4.46 15.52
CA GLY A 357 -12.81 -5.19 15.06
C GLY A 357 -11.92 -4.40 14.11
N ILE A 358 -12.42 -3.31 13.52
CA ILE A 358 -11.63 -2.38 12.71
C ILE A 358 -11.07 -1.29 13.61
N THR A 359 -9.76 -1.34 13.87
CA THR A 359 -9.09 -0.53 14.90
C THR A 359 -8.10 0.49 14.34
N VAL A 360 -7.85 0.46 13.03
CA VAL A 360 -6.90 1.34 12.33
C VAL A 360 -7.48 2.73 12.07
N THR A 361 -6.62 3.75 12.12
CA THR A 361 -7.00 5.15 11.92
C THR A 361 -7.55 5.43 10.52
N GLY A 362 -6.95 4.85 9.47
CA GLY A 362 -7.33 5.14 8.08
C GLY A 362 -8.72 4.65 7.67
N LEU A 363 -9.41 3.90 8.53
CA LEU A 363 -10.78 3.41 8.30
C LEU A 363 -11.81 4.08 9.22
N LEU A 364 -11.42 5.11 9.97
CA LEU A 364 -12.38 5.92 10.74
C LEU A 364 -13.32 6.66 9.81
N THR A 365 -14.60 6.71 10.19
CA THR A 365 -15.61 7.45 9.43
C THR A 365 -15.88 8.80 10.07
N ALA A 366 -16.27 9.79 9.25
CA ALA A 366 -16.73 11.08 9.76
C ALA A 366 -17.91 10.90 10.73
N THR A 367 -18.80 9.94 10.47
CA THR A 367 -19.91 9.58 11.36
C THR A 367 -19.42 9.15 12.75
N ASP A 368 -18.43 8.25 12.83
CA ASP A 368 -17.88 7.79 14.11
C ASP A 368 -17.18 8.92 14.87
N ILE A 369 -16.41 9.76 14.15
CA ILE A 369 -15.71 10.90 14.72
C ILE A 369 -16.71 11.91 15.30
N ILE A 370 -17.68 12.36 14.48
CA ILE A 370 -18.69 13.34 14.91
C ILE A 370 -19.47 12.80 16.11
N TYR A 371 -19.95 11.56 16.06
CA TYR A 371 -20.75 10.97 17.12
C TYR A 371 -19.98 10.94 18.46
N GLN A 372 -18.71 10.55 18.45
CA GLN A 372 -17.90 10.41 19.67
C GLN A 372 -17.30 11.72 20.18
N LEU A 373 -17.28 12.77 19.34
CA LEU A 373 -16.78 14.10 19.72
C LEU A 373 -17.89 15.11 20.03
N ASN A 374 -19.16 14.84 19.71
CA ASN A 374 -20.27 15.80 19.80
C ASN A 374 -20.46 16.46 21.18
N SER A 375 -19.99 15.83 22.25
CA SER A 375 -20.07 16.33 23.63
C SER A 375 -18.71 16.61 24.28
N LYS A 376 -17.62 16.60 23.50
CA LYS A 376 -16.26 16.81 23.99
C LYS A 376 -15.76 18.21 23.62
N ASN A 377 -15.00 18.83 24.53
CA ASN A 377 -14.21 20.00 24.16
C ASN A 377 -13.04 19.54 23.27
N ILE A 378 -13.03 19.97 22.01
CA ILE A 378 -11.99 19.62 21.03
C ILE A 378 -10.85 20.63 20.97
N GLY A 379 -10.92 21.71 21.76
CA GLY A 379 -9.94 22.79 21.74
C GLY A 379 -10.11 23.70 20.52
N ASP A 380 -9.01 24.35 20.15
CA ASP A 380 -8.91 25.28 19.03
C ASP A 380 -8.91 24.56 17.67
N GLU A 381 -8.37 23.34 17.61
CA GLU A 381 -8.21 22.58 16.38
C GLU A 381 -8.35 21.07 16.54
N LEU A 382 -8.92 20.44 15.52
CA LEU A 382 -9.03 18.99 15.40
C LEU A 382 -8.10 18.48 14.27
N ILE A 383 -7.09 17.70 14.64
CA ILE A 383 -6.23 16.99 13.70
C ILE A 383 -6.86 15.64 13.38
N ILE A 384 -7.31 15.51 12.15
CA ILE A 384 -7.77 14.25 11.57
C ILE A 384 -6.61 13.69 10.75
N PRO A 385 -6.08 12.50 11.09
CA PRO A 385 -5.02 11.86 10.33
C PRO A 385 -5.51 11.57 8.90
N SER A 386 -4.70 11.98 7.91
CA SER A 386 -4.95 11.80 6.48
C SER A 386 -4.68 10.39 5.99
#